data_AF-A0AAJ6D2D3-F1
#
_entry.id   AF-A0AAJ6D2D3-F1
#
_cell.length_a   1.000
_cell.length_b   1.000
_cell.length_c   1.000
_cell.angle_alpha   90.00
_cell.angle_beta   90.00
_cell.angle_gamma   90.00
#
_symmetry.space_group_name_H-M   'P 1'
#
loop_
_entity.id
_entity.type
_entity.pdbx_description
1 polymer ?
#
loop_
_entity_poly.entity_id
_entity_poly.type
_entity_poly.pdbx_seq_one_letter_code
_entity_poly.pdbx_strand_id
1 'polypeptide(L)'
;MTGISSGFGNSLTKLLLEKGDTVIGTVRSDNPKVAALQRDYPDQLDVVHLDVTDTAAIRRVVAEAVAKHGRIIETVDQKPAPLHLVLDSRARQATIERLTERLKEYQGQAGVAKSTDIED
;
A
#
# COMPACT_ATOMS: atom_id res chain seq x y z
N MET A 1 2.62 1.66 5.41
CA MET A 1 2.89 1.03 4.10
C MET A 1 3.33 -0.41 4.31
N THR A 2 2.58 -1.39 3.81
CA THR A 2 3.00 -2.80 3.87
C THR A 2 3.79 -3.19 2.63
N GLY A 3 4.92 -3.89 2.80
CA GLY A 3 5.71 -4.42 1.67
C GLY A 3 6.55 -3.36 0.94
N ILE A 4 7.36 -2.61 1.69
CA ILE A 4 8.22 -1.54 1.12
C ILE A 4 9.50 -2.07 0.43
N SER A 5 9.74 -3.37 0.47
CA SER A 5 10.93 -4.01 -0.07
C SER A 5 11.03 -3.98 -1.60
N SER A 6 9.89 -3.90 -2.31
CA SER A 6 9.87 -3.99 -3.78
C SER A 6 8.57 -3.42 -4.39
N GLY A 7 8.59 -3.23 -5.71
CA GLY A 7 7.42 -2.88 -6.50
C GLY A 7 6.76 -1.57 -6.09
N PHE A 8 5.43 -1.55 -6.14
CA PHE A 8 4.61 -0.37 -5.88
C PHE A 8 4.81 0.22 -4.47
N GLY A 9 4.94 -0.64 -3.45
CA GLY A 9 5.15 -0.21 -2.07
C GLY A 9 6.43 0.59 -1.88
N ASN A 10 7.52 0.18 -2.55
CA ASN A 10 8.80 0.90 -2.53
C ASN A 10 8.67 2.27 -3.24
N SER A 11 8.14 2.28 -4.47
CA SER A 11 7.99 3.52 -5.24
C SER A 11 7.11 4.56 -4.53
N LEU A 12 6.01 4.12 -3.92
CA LEU A 12 5.14 5.01 -3.15
C LEU A 12 5.81 5.51 -1.87
N THR A 13 6.56 4.65 -1.17
CA THR A 13 7.33 5.04 0.03
C THR A 13 8.34 6.14 -0.32
N LYS A 14 9.08 5.98 -1.41
CA LYS A 14 10.01 7.02 -1.90
C LYS A 14 9.33 8.34 -2.17
N LEU A 15 8.20 8.32 -2.88
CA LEU A 15 7.46 9.54 -3.21
C LEU A 15 6.94 10.28 -1.97
N LEU A 16 6.51 9.54 -0.95
CA LEU A 16 6.03 10.12 0.32
C LEU A 16 7.21 10.73 1.10
N LEU A 17 8.34 10.03 1.18
CA LEU A 17 9.55 10.52 1.84
C LEU A 17 10.11 11.77 1.13
N GLU A 18 10.13 11.80 -0.20
CA GLU A 18 10.55 12.98 -0.98
C GLU A 18 9.67 14.21 -0.73
N LYS A 19 8.40 14.01 -0.34
CA LYS A 19 7.48 15.09 0.04
C LYS A 19 7.64 15.53 1.50
N GLY A 20 8.48 14.86 2.28
CA GLY A 20 8.68 15.11 3.70
C GLY A 20 7.66 14.42 4.61
N ASP A 21 6.85 13.50 4.07
CA ASP A 21 5.90 12.73 4.86
C ASP A 21 6.65 11.64 5.67
N THR A 22 6.18 11.38 6.89
CA THR A 22 6.66 10.24 7.69
C THR A 22 5.98 8.96 7.22
N VAL A 23 6.77 7.94 6.89
CA VAL A 23 6.29 6.63 6.44
C VAL A 23 6.67 5.57 7.45
N ILE A 24 5.66 4.84 7.92
CA ILE A 24 5.84 3.59 8.66
C ILE A 24 5.75 2.45 7.64
N GLY A 25 6.87 1.82 7.33
CA GLY A 25 6.99 0.79 6.31
C GLY A 25 7.22 -0.60 6.91
N THR A 26 6.49 -1.62 6.44
CA THR A 26 6.71 -3.00 6.90
C THR A 26 7.46 -3.86 5.89
N VAL A 27 8.32 -4.73 6.40
CA VAL A 27 9.08 -5.74 5.64
C VAL A 27 8.95 -7.11 6.29
N ARG A 28 9.05 -8.19 5.50
CA ARG A 28 9.04 -9.57 6.02
C ARG A 28 10.43 -10.06 6.45
N SER A 29 11.46 -9.52 5.82
CA SER A 29 12.86 -9.90 6.04
C SER A 29 13.74 -8.70 5.75
N ASP A 30 14.98 -8.74 6.24
CA ASP A 30 15.98 -7.72 5.96
C ASP A 30 16.12 -7.50 4.45
N ASN A 31 16.17 -6.24 4.05
CA ASN A 31 16.30 -5.87 2.65
C ASN A 31 17.31 -4.73 2.50
N PRO A 32 18.43 -4.93 1.79
CA PRO A 32 19.46 -3.92 1.63
C PRO A 32 18.94 -2.60 1.01
N LYS A 33 17.93 -2.66 0.15
CA LYS A 33 17.33 -1.47 -0.47
C LYS A 33 16.54 -0.65 0.55
N VAL A 34 15.87 -1.31 1.48
CA VAL A 34 15.13 -0.65 2.56
C VAL A 34 16.09 -0.09 3.59
N ALA A 35 17.16 -0.82 3.91
CA ALA A 35 18.21 -0.33 4.80
C ALA A 35 18.91 0.91 4.24
N ALA A 36 19.17 0.96 2.93
CA ALA A 36 19.67 2.16 2.26
C ALA A 36 18.66 3.32 2.38
N LEU A 37 17.39 3.06 2.08
CA LEU A 37 16.33 4.07 2.17
C LEU A 37 16.16 4.63 3.59
N GLN A 38 16.31 3.79 4.61
CA GLN A 38 16.24 4.21 6.01
C GLN A 38 17.44 5.08 6.41
N ARG A 39 18.62 4.85 5.82
CA ARG A 39 19.78 5.74 6.02
C ARG A 39 19.61 7.09 5.34
N ASP A 40 18.92 7.12 4.20
CA ASP A 40 18.65 8.36 3.47
C ASP A 40 17.55 9.21 4.16
N TYR A 41 16.63 8.56 4.88
CA TYR A 41 15.49 9.21 5.55
C TYR A 41 15.33 8.77 7.03
N PRO A 42 16.32 8.99 7.90
CA PRO A 42 16.35 8.43 9.25
C PRO A 42 15.22 8.94 10.16
N ASP A 43 14.79 10.19 9.97
CA ASP A 43 13.74 10.82 10.78
C ASP A 43 12.33 10.63 10.21
N GLN A 44 12.22 10.13 8.96
CA GLN A 44 10.95 10.03 8.24
C GLN A 44 10.56 8.58 7.93
N LEU A 45 11.49 7.63 7.95
CA LEU A 45 11.21 6.21 7.64
C LEU A 45 11.36 5.32 8.88
N ASP A 46 10.23 4.83 9.38
CA ASP A 46 10.18 3.82 10.44
C ASP A 46 9.95 2.43 9.83
N VAL A 47 10.95 1.56 9.90
CA VAL A 47 10.89 0.22 9.30
C VAL A 47 10.53 -0.81 10.37
N VAL A 48 9.45 -1.55 10.13
CA VAL A 48 8.94 -2.58 11.06
C VAL A 48 8.96 -3.94 10.40
N HIS A 49 9.47 -4.94 11.11
CA HIS A 49 9.36 -6.33 10.65
C HIS A 49 7.98 -6.88 11.00
N LEU A 50 7.23 -7.25 9.97
CA LEU A 50 5.88 -7.78 10.14
C LEU A 50 5.55 -8.77 9.03
N ASP A 51 5.19 -9.97 9.42
CA ASP A 51 4.42 -10.88 8.56
C ASP A 51 2.93 -10.52 8.66
N VAL A 52 2.35 -10.08 7.55
CA VAL A 52 0.95 -9.66 7.46
C VAL A 52 -0.05 -10.82 7.62
N THR A 53 0.42 -12.06 7.65
CA THR A 53 -0.42 -13.23 7.96
C THR A 53 -0.61 -13.44 9.46
N ASP A 54 0.26 -12.87 10.31
CA ASP A 54 0.14 -12.93 11.77
C ASP A 54 -0.71 -11.75 12.28
N THR A 55 -2.00 -12.03 12.45
CA THR A 55 -2.98 -11.05 12.97
C THR A 55 -2.64 -10.53 14.37
N ALA A 56 -1.96 -11.30 15.22
CA ALA A 56 -1.55 -10.85 16.55
C ALA A 56 -0.35 -9.91 16.46
N ALA A 57 0.60 -10.18 15.57
CA ALA A 57 1.71 -9.26 15.28
C ALA A 57 1.21 -7.95 14.67
N ILE A 58 0.23 -8.00 13.76
CA ILE A 58 -0.39 -6.79 13.18
C ILE A 58 -0.91 -5.87 14.29
N ARG A 59 -1.68 -6.40 15.25
CA ARG A 59 -2.26 -5.61 16.35
C ARG A 59 -1.19 -4.94 17.21
N ARG A 60 -0.09 -5.64 17.52
CA ARG A 60 1.03 -5.08 18.29
C ARG A 60 1.72 -3.95 17.53
N VAL A 61 2.07 -4.18 16.27
CA VAL A 61 2.73 -3.18 15.43
C VAL A 61 1.87 -1.94 15.26
N VAL A 62 0.56 -2.10 15.07
CA VAL A 62 -0.36 -0.96 15.00
C VAL A 62 -0.40 -0.19 16.32
N ALA A 63 -0.49 -0.88 17.46
CA ALA A 63 -0.49 -0.23 18.77
C ALA A 63 0.82 0.55 19.04
N GLU A 64 1.97 -0.04 18.72
CA GLU A 64 3.28 0.60 18.86
C GLU A 64 3.40 1.83 17.93
N ALA A 65 2.94 1.70 16.70
CA ALA A 65 2.97 2.77 15.72
C ALA A 65 2.03 3.92 16.12
N VAL A 66 0.85 3.63 16.69
CA VAL A 66 -0.05 4.65 17.26
C VAL A 66 0.60 5.38 18.43
N ALA A 67 1.25 4.65 19.33
CA ALA A 67 1.92 5.23 20.49
C ALA A 67 3.09 6.15 20.08
N LYS A 68 3.81 5.79 19.01
CA LYS A 68 5.00 6.51 18.54
C LYS A 68 4.69 7.71 17.65
N HIS A 69 3.68 7.61 16.78
CA HIS A 69 3.43 8.59 15.72
C HIS A 69 2.03 9.25 15.77
N GLY A 70 1.19 8.89 16.75
CA GLY A 70 -0.17 9.43 16.90
C GLY A 70 -1.22 8.64 16.11
N ARG A 71 -2.40 9.24 15.85
CA ARG A 71 -3.56 8.52 15.28
C ARG A 71 -3.22 7.81 13.96
N ILE A 72 -3.21 6.48 14.01
CA ILE A 72 -3.32 5.61 12.85
C ILE A 72 -4.81 5.36 12.62
N ILE A 73 -5.27 5.50 11.38
CA ILE A 73 -6.66 5.20 11.04
C ILE A 73 -6.82 3.68 11.09
N GLU A 74 -7.57 3.23 12.10
CA GLU A 74 -7.89 1.85 12.40
C GLU A 74 -8.68 1.21 11.24
N THR A 75 -8.06 0.30 10.50
CA THR A 75 -8.75 -0.54 9.50
C THR A 75 -8.54 -2.05 9.76
N VAL A 76 -7.86 -2.38 10.87
CA VAL A 76 -7.51 -3.76 11.24
C VAL A 76 -8.72 -4.66 11.54
N ASP A 77 -9.88 -4.09 11.87
CA ASP A 77 -11.07 -4.86 12.24
C ASP A 77 -12.16 -4.93 11.16
N GLN A 78 -11.96 -4.39 9.95
CA GLN A 78 -12.94 -4.53 8.86
C GLN A 78 -12.95 -5.95 8.28
N LYS A 79 -14.15 -6.55 8.17
CA LYS A 79 -14.39 -7.84 7.51
C LYS A 79 -15.55 -7.75 6.49
N PRO A 80 -15.34 -8.15 5.22
CA PRO A 80 -14.06 -8.54 4.64
C PRO A 80 -13.08 -7.37 4.63
N ALA A 81 -11.79 -7.65 4.86
CA ALA A 81 -10.78 -6.62 4.81
C ALA A 81 -10.76 -6.01 3.40
N PRO A 82 -10.71 -4.67 3.27
CA PRO A 82 -10.61 -4.04 1.97
C PRO A 82 -9.33 -4.52 1.26
N LEU A 83 -9.46 -4.95 0.00
CA LEU A 83 -8.34 -5.45 -0.81
C LEU A 83 -7.24 -4.38 -0.99
N HIS A 84 -7.64 -3.11 -1.08
CA HIS A 84 -6.76 -1.94 -1.17
C HIS A 84 -7.37 -0.80 -0.36
N LEU A 85 -6.57 -0.17 0.50
CA LEU A 85 -6.98 0.98 1.30
C LEU A 85 -6.15 2.21 0.91
N VAL A 86 -6.84 3.31 0.57
CA VAL A 86 -6.22 4.60 0.27
C VAL A 86 -6.72 5.60 1.30
N LEU A 87 -5.82 6.05 2.17
CA LEU A 87 -6.16 6.86 3.35
C LEU A 87 -6.27 8.35 3.04
N ASP A 88 -5.53 8.84 2.03
CA ASP A 88 -5.64 10.22 1.58
C ASP A 88 -6.87 10.41 0.68
N SER A 89 -7.72 11.40 1.00
CA SER A 89 -8.99 11.60 0.30
C SER A 89 -8.79 12.02 -1.16
N ARG A 90 -7.73 12.77 -1.47
CA ARG A 90 -7.37 13.16 -2.84
C ARG A 90 -6.82 11.99 -3.63
N ALA A 91 -5.91 11.21 -3.04
CA ALA A 91 -5.36 10.01 -3.65
C ALA A 91 -6.44 8.95 -3.87
N ARG A 92 -7.41 8.81 -2.94
CA ARG A 92 -8.56 7.93 -3.09
C ARG A 92 -9.41 8.37 -4.28
N GLN A 93 -9.71 9.65 -4.38
CA GLN A 93 -10.50 10.20 -5.49
C GLN A 93 -9.79 10.00 -6.83
N ALA A 94 -8.50 10.32 -6.92
CA ALA A 94 -7.70 10.10 -8.12
C ALA A 94 -7.60 8.62 -8.51
N THR A 95 -7.51 7.72 -7.52
CA THR A 95 -7.50 6.28 -7.76
C THR A 95 -8.84 5.80 -8.33
N ILE A 96 -9.96 6.26 -7.77
CA ILE A 96 -11.30 5.95 -8.27
C ILE A 96 -11.47 6.43 -9.70
N GLU A 97 -11.04 7.66 -10.01
CA GLU A 97 -11.10 8.23 -11.35
C GLU A 97 -10.31 7.39 -12.35
N ARG A 98 -9.05 7.05 -12.02
CA ARG A 98 -8.19 6.24 -12.91
C ARG A 98 -8.72 4.84 -13.13
N LEU A 99 -9.26 4.19 -12.09
CA LEU A 99 -9.87 2.87 -12.21
C LEU A 99 -11.15 2.91 -13.03
N THR A 100 -11.95 3.96 -12.89
CA THR A 100 -13.18 4.15 -13.67
C THR A 100 -12.87 4.37 -15.14
N GLU A 101 -11.83 5.15 -15.46
CA GLU A 101 -11.36 5.34 -16.84
C GLU A 101 -10.90 4.02 -17.46
N ARG A 102 -10.03 3.27 -16.78
CA ARG A 102 -9.60 1.93 -17.24
C ARG A 102 -10.76 0.95 -17.37
N LEU A 103 -11.74 1.00 -16.46
CA LEU A 103 -12.93 0.16 -16.56
C LEU A 103 -13.73 0.48 -17.82
N LYS A 104 -13.89 1.76 -18.17
CA LYS A 104 -14.55 2.18 -19.41
C LYS A 104 -13.79 1.68 -20.64
N GLU A 105 -12.46 1.75 -20.64
CA GLU A 105 -11.64 1.19 -21.72
C GLU A 105 -11.91 -0.31 -21.91
N TYR A 106 -11.90 -1.09 -20.83
CA TYR A 106 -12.17 -2.54 -20.89
C TYR A 106 -13.61 -2.85 -21.29
N GLN A 107 -14.59 -2.09 -20.80
CA GLN A 107 -15.98 -2.24 -21.22
C GLN A 107 -16.16 -1.93 -22.71
N GLY A 108 -15.43 -0.94 -23.24
CA GLY A 108 -15.40 -0.65 -24.67
C GLY A 108 -14.78 -1.76 -25.53
N GLN A 109 -13.91 -2.59 -24.92
CA GLN A 109 -13.30 -3.75 -25.57
C GLN A 109 -14.20 -5.00 -25.56
N ALA A 110 -15.41 -4.94 -24.99
CA ALA A 110 -16.32 -6.08 -24.91
C ALA A 110 -16.64 -6.71 -26.28
N GLY A 111 -16.66 -5.90 -27.36
CA GLY A 111 -16.82 -6.39 -28.73
C GLY A 111 -15.61 -7.15 -29.25
N VAL A 112 -14.39 -6.75 -28.85
CA VAL A 112 -13.14 -7.43 -29.23
C VAL A 112 -12.98 -8.74 -28.44
N ALA A 113 -13.32 -8.73 -27.16
CA ALA A 113 -13.30 -9.94 -26.32
C ALA A 113 -14.24 -11.03 -26.87
N LYS A 114 -15.46 -10.66 -27.27
CA LYS A 114 -16.41 -11.59 -27.93
C LYS A 114 -15.91 -12.13 -29.27
N SER A 115 -15.10 -11.37 -29.99
CA SER A 115 -14.53 -11.81 -31.28
C SER A 115 -13.42 -12.85 -31.12
N THR A 116 -12.89 -13.02 -29.90
CA THR A 116 -11.82 -13.97 -29.58
C THR A 116 -12.31 -15.19 -28.80
N ASP A 117 -13.61 -15.26 -28.50
CA ASP A 117 -14.21 -16.46 -27.95
C ASP A 117 -14.21 -17.53 -29.05
N ILE A 118 -13.41 -18.57 -28.87
CA ILE A 118 -13.41 -19.76 -29.72
C ILE A 118 -14.68 -20.53 -29.38
N GLU A 119 -15.61 -20.67 -30.33
CA GLU A 119 -16.75 -21.57 -30.18
C GLU A 119 -16.23 -23.02 -30.17
N ASP A 120 -16.51 -23.77 -29.09
CA ASP A 120 -16.29 -25.23 -28.99
C ASP A 120 -17.31 -26.01 -29.82
#